data_AF-A0A671LML8-F1
#
_entry.id   AF-A0A671LML8-F1
#
_cell.length_a   1.000
_cell.length_b   1.000
_cell.length_c   1.000
_cell.angle_alpha   90.00
_cell.angle_beta   90.00
_cell.angle_gamma   90.00
#
_symmetry.space_group_name_H-M   'P 1'
#
loop_
_entity.id
_entity.type
_entity.pdbx_description
1 polymer ?
#
loop_
_entity_poly.entity_id
_entity_poly.type
_entity_poly.pdbx_seq_one_letter_code
_entity_poly.pdbx_strand_id
1 'polypeptide(L)'
;PHTHHPAALSRDSNPVVFFDITVDDERAGRVVMELFAHILPRTAENFRALCTGEMGFGYRQSVFHRIIPDFMCATAGGDPAAPQSPWVPALCP
;
A
#
# COMPACT_ATOMS: atom_id res chain seq x y z
N PRO A 1 14.43 -30.01 -22.14
CA PRO A 1 13.32 -29.10 -21.79
C PRO A 1 13.37 -28.75 -20.30
N HIS A 2 14.11 -27.69 -19.95
CA HIS A 2 14.18 -27.21 -18.57
C HIS A 2 12.98 -26.31 -18.31
N THR A 3 11.97 -26.87 -17.66
CA THR A 3 10.85 -26.11 -17.09
C THR A 3 11.43 -25.23 -15.98
N HIS A 4 11.58 -23.93 -16.23
CA HIS A 4 11.81 -22.96 -15.17
C HIS A 4 10.56 -22.90 -14.30
N HIS A 5 10.57 -23.61 -13.16
CA HIS A 5 9.70 -23.27 -12.06
C HIS A 5 10.08 -21.86 -11.59
N PRO A 6 9.14 -20.92 -11.43
CA PRO A 6 9.45 -19.64 -10.79
C PRO A 6 10.00 -19.97 -9.40
N ALA A 7 11.16 -19.41 -9.06
CA ALA A 7 11.78 -19.60 -7.75
C ALA A 7 10.73 -19.31 -6.67
N ALA A 8 10.54 -20.25 -5.74
CA ALA A 8 9.65 -20.03 -4.61
C ALA A 8 10.15 -18.80 -3.85
N LEU A 9 9.31 -17.75 -3.76
CA LEU A 9 9.65 -16.55 -3.00
C LEU A 9 9.90 -16.97 -1.54
N SER A 10 11.05 -16.60 -0.99
CA SER A 10 11.38 -16.80 0.43
C SER A 10 10.95 -15.58 1.24
N ARG A 11 10.85 -15.74 2.57
CA ARG A 11 10.53 -14.63 3.47
C ARG A 11 11.50 -13.46 3.30
N ASP A 12 12.78 -13.73 3.06
CA ASP A 12 13.82 -12.73 2.86
C ASP A 12 13.66 -11.91 1.57
N SER A 13 12.82 -12.39 0.65
CA SER A 13 12.48 -11.72 -0.62
C SER A 13 11.14 -10.97 -0.58
N ASN A 14 10.50 -10.84 0.59
CA ASN A 14 9.23 -10.13 0.72
C ASN A 14 9.40 -8.64 0.37
N PRO A 15 8.55 -8.09 -0.50
CA PRO A 15 8.54 -6.66 -0.77
C PRO A 15 8.20 -5.86 0.49
N VAL A 16 8.89 -4.74 0.67
CA VAL A 16 8.57 -3.75 1.70
C VAL A 16 8.07 -2.49 1.03
N VAL A 17 6.91 -2.01 1.45
CA VAL A 17 6.28 -0.77 0.96
C VAL A 17 6.01 0.15 2.15
N PHE A 18 5.63 1.40 1.88
CA PHE A 18 5.32 2.33 2.97
C PHE A 18 4.29 3.38 2.58
N PHE A 19 3.64 3.98 3.57
CA PHE A 19 2.80 5.16 3.42
C PHE A 19 3.40 6.31 4.23
N ASP A 20 3.63 7.47 3.60
CA ASP A 20 3.81 8.71 4.33
C ASP A 20 2.41 9.30 4.59
N ILE A 21 2.02 9.45 5.84
CA ILE A 21 0.68 9.90 6.22
C ILE A 21 0.73 11.38 6.58
N THR A 22 -0.18 12.17 6.03
CA THR A 22 -0.49 13.53 6.50
C THR A 22 -1.77 13.54 7.32
N VAL A 23 -1.91 14.52 8.21
CA VAL A 23 -3.08 14.82 9.07
C VAL A 23 -3.27 16.32 9.03
N ASP A 24 -4.41 16.79 8.52
CA ASP A 24 -4.67 18.23 8.35
C ASP A 24 -3.52 18.93 7.59
N ASP A 25 -3.04 18.30 6.51
CA ASP A 25 -1.88 18.72 5.69
C ASP A 25 -0.51 18.72 6.40
N GLU A 26 -0.45 18.29 7.66
CA GLU A 26 0.81 18.12 8.40
C GLU A 26 1.32 16.69 8.34
N ARG A 27 2.64 16.50 8.18
CA ARG A 27 3.24 15.15 8.12
C ARG A 27 3.15 14.46 9.49
N ALA A 28 2.32 13.42 9.61
CA ALA A 28 2.17 12.64 10.83
C ALA A 28 3.21 11.52 10.96
N GLY A 29 3.71 10.97 9.85
CA GLY A 29 4.78 9.98 9.90
C GLY A 29 4.79 9.01 8.73
N ARG A 30 5.57 7.95 8.88
CA ARG A 30 5.71 6.88 7.87
C ARG A 30 5.34 5.53 8.47
N VAL A 31 4.44 4.81 7.80
CA VAL A 31 4.10 3.43 8.09
C VAL A 31 4.82 2.54 7.09
N VAL A 32 5.67 1.62 7.56
CA VAL A 32 6.40 0.66 6.73
C VAL A 32 5.77 -0.73 6.89
N MET A 33 5.52 -1.41 5.77
CA MET A 33 4.79 -2.67 5.72
C MET A 33 5.57 -3.70 4.90
N GLU A 34 5.80 -4.88 5.48
CA GLU A 34 6.29 -6.06 4.77
C GLU A 34 5.11 -6.82 4.16
N LEU A 35 5.18 -7.12 2.86
CA LEU A 35 4.16 -7.87 2.15
C LEU A 35 4.57 -9.35 2.07
N PHE A 36 3.74 -10.25 2.58
CA PHE A 36 4.04 -11.68 2.62
C PHE A 36 3.91 -12.37 1.25
N ALA A 37 4.74 -11.98 0.28
CA ALA A 37 4.72 -12.51 -1.08
C ALA A 37 5.07 -14.00 -1.14
N HIS A 38 5.89 -14.49 -0.21
CA HIS A 38 6.16 -15.92 -0.04
C HIS A 38 4.90 -16.76 0.31
N ILE A 39 3.87 -16.15 0.91
CA ILE A 39 2.60 -16.83 1.24
C ILE A 39 1.53 -16.49 0.20
N LEU A 40 1.37 -15.20 -0.13
CA LEU A 40 0.32 -14.68 -0.99
C LEU A 40 0.93 -13.80 -2.11
N PRO A 41 1.61 -14.40 -3.10
CA PRO A 41 2.38 -13.65 -4.10
C PRO A 41 1.51 -12.69 -4.91
N ARG A 42 0.31 -13.12 -5.31
CA ARG A 42 -0.63 -12.29 -6.09
C ARG A 42 -1.18 -11.11 -5.30
N THR A 43 -1.48 -11.32 -4.02
CA THR A 43 -2.00 -10.27 -3.14
C THR A 43 -0.92 -9.25 -2.83
N ALA A 44 0.29 -9.71 -2.52
CA ALA A 44 1.44 -8.85 -2.29
C ALA A 44 1.76 -8.00 -3.52
N GLU A 45 1.77 -8.61 -4.70
CA GLU A 45 2.05 -7.89 -5.95
C GLU A 45 0.98 -6.85 -6.28
N ASN A 46 -0.31 -7.20 -6.11
CA ASN A 46 -1.40 -6.24 -6.29
C ASN A 46 -1.28 -5.05 -5.34
N PHE A 47 -0.98 -5.30 -4.06
CA PHE A 47 -0.81 -4.23 -3.08
C PHE A 47 0.42 -3.37 -3.38
N ARG A 48 1.54 -3.99 -3.78
CA ARG A 48 2.75 -3.29 -4.23
C ARG A 48 2.46 -2.36 -5.40
N ALA A 49 1.80 -2.85 -6.45
CA ALA A 49 1.47 -2.08 -7.64
C ALA A 49 0.53 -0.89 -7.32
N LEU A 50 -0.42 -1.07 -6.39
CA LEU A 50 -1.26 0.03 -5.91
C LEU A 50 -0.47 1.05 -5.07
N CYS A 51 0.58 0.64 -4.36
CA CYS A 51 1.47 1.56 -3.65
C CYS A 51 2.33 2.36 -4.63
N THR A 52 2.91 1.73 -5.66
CA THR A 52 3.74 2.44 -6.65
C THR A 52 2.92 3.30 -7.61
N GLY A 53 1.64 2.95 -7.83
CA GLY A 53 0.78 3.63 -8.79
C GLY A 53 1.20 3.38 -10.24
N GLU A 54 2.01 2.35 -10.50
CA GLU A 54 2.55 2.02 -11.83
C GLU A 54 1.46 1.70 -12.88
N MET A 55 0.26 1.38 -12.41
CA MET A 55 -0.91 1.09 -13.24
C MET A 55 -1.76 2.34 -13.56
N GLY A 56 -1.30 3.55 -13.19
CA GLY A 56 -2.02 4.81 -13.38
C GLY A 56 -3.10 5.09 -12.35
N PHE A 57 -3.28 4.20 -11.37
CA PHE A 57 -4.13 4.35 -10.19
C PHE A 57 -3.46 3.69 -8.98
N GLY A 58 -3.82 4.11 -7.77
CA GLY A 58 -3.18 3.57 -6.57
C GLY A 58 -3.66 4.23 -5.27
N TYR A 59 -2.89 4.03 -4.21
CA TYR A 59 -3.16 4.60 -2.89
C TYR A 59 -2.62 6.01 -2.69
N ARG A 60 -1.83 6.52 -3.65
CA ARG A 60 -1.33 7.90 -3.60
C ARG A 60 -2.53 8.85 -3.57
N GLN A 61 -2.53 9.76 -2.59
CA GLN A 61 -3.60 10.73 -2.38
C GLN A 61 -4.96 10.10 -2.05
N SER A 62 -5.00 8.80 -1.72
CA SER A 62 -6.21 8.19 -1.18
C SER A 62 -6.49 8.72 0.23
N VAL A 63 -7.62 8.33 0.81
CA VAL A 63 -8.03 8.79 2.13
C VAL A 63 -8.39 7.60 3.00
N PHE A 64 -7.99 7.64 4.27
CA PHE A 64 -8.57 6.77 5.29
C PHE A 64 -9.99 7.24 5.62
N HIS A 65 -10.97 6.72 4.88
CA HIS A 65 -12.39 7.08 5.03
C HIS A 65 -13.04 6.48 6.29
N ARG A 66 -12.43 5.44 6.85
CA ARG A 66 -12.92 4.76 8.04
C ARG A 66 -11.78 4.51 9.01
N ILE A 67 -11.87 5.15 10.17
CA ILE A 67 -10.93 5.01 11.29
C ILE A 67 -11.76 4.57 12.50
N ILE A 68 -11.50 3.36 13.00
CA ILE A 68 -12.08 2.85 14.24
C ILE A 68 -10.94 2.77 15.25
N PRO A 69 -10.95 3.61 16.31
CA PRO A 69 -9.97 3.56 17.37
C PRO A 69 -9.83 2.13 17.92
N ASP A 70 -8.59 1.73 18.23
CA ASP A 70 -8.24 0.43 18.80
C ASP A 70 -8.62 -0.80 17.93
N PHE A 71 -8.93 -0.59 16.64
CA PHE A 71 -9.30 -1.68 15.76
C PHE A 71 -8.63 -1.60 14.38
N MET A 72 -9.04 -0.66 13.53
CA MET A 72 -8.53 -0.58 12.16
C MET A 72 -8.71 0.78 11.50
N CYS A 73 -7.82 1.07 10.56
CA CYS A 73 -7.98 2.12 9.56
C CYS A 73 -8.15 1.47 8.18
N ALA A 74 -9.13 1.93 7.39
CA ALA A 74 -9.32 1.48 6.02
C ALA A 74 -9.28 2.64 5.05
N THR A 75 -8.47 2.49 4.00
CA THR A 75 -8.47 3.37 2.83
C THR A 75 -9.56 2.96 1.86
N ALA A 76 -10.23 3.92 1.22
CA ALA A 76 -11.06 3.61 0.06
C ALA A 76 -10.14 3.43 -1.13
N GLY A 77 -10.44 2.49 -2.04
CA GLY A 77 -9.77 2.44 -3.34
C GLY A 77 -9.89 3.80 -4.04
N GLY A 78 -8.80 4.25 -4.68
CA GLY A 78 -8.61 5.62 -5.16
C GLY A 78 -9.81 6.21 -5.90
N ASP A 79 -10.53 7.09 -5.22
CA ASP A 79 -11.38 8.10 -5.83
C ASP A 79 -10.58 9.40 -5.89
N PRO A 80 -10.25 9.94 -7.09
CA PRO A 80 -9.54 11.20 -7.23
C PRO A 80 -10.34 12.42 -6.72
N ALA A 81 -11.61 12.26 -6.36
CA ALA A 81 -12.51 13.34 -5.95
C ALA A 81 -12.96 13.26 -4.47
N ALA A 82 -12.24 12.53 -3.61
CA ALA A 82 -12.58 12.52 -2.18
C ALA A 82 -12.32 13.92 -1.57
N PRO A 83 -13.29 14.48 -0.79
CA PRO A 83 -13.08 15.74 -0.08
C PRO A 83 -11.87 15.65 0.83
N GLN A 84 -11.15 16.77 1.00
CA GLN A 84 -9.96 16.91 1.86
C GLN A 84 -10.18 16.23 3.20
N SER A 85 -9.73 14.99 3.31
CA SER A 85 -9.71 14.29 4.58
C SER A 85 -8.39 14.55 5.25
N PRO A 86 -8.36 14.64 6.58
CA PRO A 86 -7.12 14.86 7.31
C PRO A 86 -6.07 13.83 6.90
N TRP A 87 -6.46 12.57 6.67
CA TRP A 87 -5.55 11.42 6.59
C TRP A 87 -5.26 10.99 5.14
N VAL A 88 -4.21 11.55 4.55
CA VAL A 88 -3.82 11.26 3.16
C VAL A 88 -2.49 10.48 3.13
N PRO A 89 -2.43 9.28 2.52
CA PRO A 89 -1.17 8.63 2.19
C PRO A 89 -0.53 9.34 0.98
N ALA A 90 0.56 10.04 1.22
CA ALA A 90 1.57 10.32 0.21
C ALA A 90 2.47 9.08 0.05
N LEU A 91 2.80 8.73 -1.19
CA LEU A 91 3.59 7.54 -1.51
C LEU A 91 4.86 7.91 -2.28
N CYS A 92 5.94 7.21 -1.94
CA CYS A 92 7.23 7.22 -2.65
C CYS A 92 7.07 6.80 -4.11
N PRO A 93 7.96 7.24 -5.02
CA PRO A 93 8.22 6.51 -6.26
C PRO A 93 8.65 5.06 -6.00
#